data_AF-A0A391NJC9-F1
#
_entry.id   AF-A0A391NJC9-F1
#
_cell.length_a   1.000
_cell.length_b   1.000
_cell.length_c   1.000
_cell.angle_alpha   90.00
_cell.angle_beta   90.00
_cell.angle_gamma   90.00
#
_symmetry.space_group_name_H-M   'P 1'
#
loop_
_entity.id
_entity.type
_entity.pdbx_description
1 polymer ?
#
loop_
_entity_poly.entity_id
_entity_poly.type
_entity_poly.pdbx_seq_one_letter_code
_entity_poly.pdbx_strand_id
1 'polypeptide(L)'
;MSQESPVARKRRLARERQTNRRQRIAQHRQVMQAEILKLEIYGGTRADLDLVRSRGGFEEDAEALTLGIRYLARLAQTDPDTFAAAMNPRNA
;
A
#
# COMPACT_ATOMS: atom_id res chain seq x y z
N MET A 1 21.29 -15.56 -36.78
CA MET A 1 20.97 -15.01 -35.45
C MET A 1 21.00 -13.50 -35.55
N SER A 2 19.85 -12.84 -35.63
CA SER A 2 19.81 -11.39 -35.86
C SER A 2 20.27 -10.65 -34.60
N GLN A 3 21.29 -9.80 -34.72
CA GLN A 3 21.80 -9.03 -33.59
C GLN A 3 20.76 -7.98 -33.19
N GLU A 4 20.19 -8.14 -31.99
CA GLU A 4 19.24 -7.20 -31.41
C GLU A 4 19.91 -5.82 -31.28
N SER A 5 19.29 -4.76 -31.83
CA SER A 5 19.84 -3.41 -31.70
C SER A 5 19.87 -2.98 -30.23
N PRO A 6 20.81 -2.10 -29.81
CA PRO A 6 20.88 -1.61 -28.43
C PRO A 6 19.55 -1.03 -27.90
N VAL A 7 18.77 -0.39 -28.78
CA VAL A 7 17.45 0.16 -28.45
C VAL A 7 16.42 -0.95 -28.23
N ALA A 8 16.41 -1.98 -29.09
CA ALA A 8 15.55 -3.14 -28.92
C ALA A 8 15.87 -3.89 -27.62
N ARG A 9 17.17 -4.08 -27.33
CA ARG A 9 17.67 -4.70 -26.10
C ARG A 9 17.22 -3.93 -24.85
N LYS A 10 17.36 -2.60 -24.85
CA LYS A 10 16.91 -1.75 -23.73
C LYS A 10 15.41 -1.86 -23.50
N ARG A 11 14.60 -1.87 -24.58
CA ARG A 11 13.15 -2.04 -24.51
C ARG A 11 12.74 -3.43 -24.00
N ARG A 12 13.45 -4.48 -24.39
CA ARG A 12 13.22 -5.84 -23.90
C ARG A 12 13.55 -5.96 -22.41
N LEU A 13 14.73 -5.50 -21.99
CA LEU A 13 15.14 -5.52 -20.59
C LEU A 13 14.20 -4.70 -19.69
N ALA A 14 13.69 -3.56 -20.16
CA ALA A 14 12.70 -2.78 -19.41
C ALA A 14 11.38 -3.55 -19.22
N ARG A 15 10.90 -4.23 -20.28
CA ARG A 15 9.72 -5.10 -20.20
C ARG A 15 9.95 -6.26 -19.24
N GLU A 16 11.09 -6.95 -19.33
CA GLU A 16 11.46 -8.04 -18.42
C GLU A 16 11.48 -7.58 -16.96
N ARG A 17 12.09 -6.42 -16.66
CA ARG A 17 12.08 -5.83 -15.30
C ARG A 17 10.66 -5.57 -14.81
N GLN A 18 9.81 -5.02 -15.67
CA GLN A 18 8.43 -4.73 -15.30
C GLN A 18 7.62 -6.01 -15.08
N THR A 19 7.79 -7.03 -15.92
CA THR A 19 7.14 -8.33 -15.75
C THR A 19 7.61 -9.00 -14.46
N ASN A 20 8.91 -9.02 -14.19
CA ASN A 20 9.47 -9.59 -12.95
C ASN A 20 8.95 -8.85 -11.71
N ARG A 21 8.85 -7.51 -11.76
CA ARG A 21 8.27 -6.72 -10.67
C ARG A 21 6.81 -7.11 -10.43
N ARG A 22 6.00 -7.19 -11.50
CA ARG A 22 4.59 -7.58 -11.39
C ARG A 22 4.43 -9.00 -10.85
N GLN A 23 5.26 -9.94 -11.27
CA GLN A 23 5.25 -11.31 -10.76
C GLN A 23 5.59 -11.36 -9.27
N ARG A 24 6.63 -10.63 -8.82
CA ARG A 24 6.98 -10.55 -7.39
C ARG A 24 5.83 -9.98 -6.56
N ILE A 25 5.18 -8.91 -7.03
CA ILE A 25 4.03 -8.32 -6.35
C ILE A 25 2.85 -9.31 -6.32
N ALA A 26 2.57 -10.00 -7.43
CA ALA A 26 1.49 -10.99 -7.50
C ALA A 26 1.73 -12.18 -6.55
N GLN A 27 2.96 -12.70 -6.52
CA GLN A 27 3.37 -13.77 -5.60
C GLN A 27 3.26 -13.31 -4.14
N HIS A 28 3.74 -12.10 -3.83
CA HIS A 28 3.64 -11.53 -2.50
C HIS A 28 2.18 -11.39 -2.06
N ARG A 29 1.30 -10.86 -2.93
CA ARG A 29 -0.14 -10.75 -2.67
C ARG A 29 -0.78 -12.12 -2.44
N GLN A 30 -0.41 -13.13 -3.23
CA GLN A 30 -0.95 -14.48 -3.07
C GLN A 30 -0.53 -15.11 -1.74
N VAL A 31 0.74 -15.00 -1.35
CA VAL A 31 1.25 -15.49 -0.06
C VAL A 31 0.55 -14.80 1.11
N MET A 32 0.31 -13.49 1.00
CA MET A 32 -0.34 -12.69 2.05
C MET A 32 -1.87 -12.83 2.06
N GLN A 33 -2.46 -13.68 1.22
CA GLN A 33 -3.92 -13.81 1.05
C GLN A 33 -4.59 -12.44 0.84
N ALA A 34 -3.96 -11.59 0.03
CA ALA A 34 -4.38 -10.21 -0.11
C ALA A 34 -5.78 -10.13 -0.75
N GLU A 35 -6.68 -9.39 -0.09
CA GLU A 35 -7.98 -9.04 -0.61
C GLU A 35 -7.98 -7.60 -1.15
N ILE A 36 -8.72 -7.37 -2.24
CA ILE A 36 -8.86 -6.03 -2.83
C ILE A 36 -10.11 -5.38 -2.25
N LEU A 37 -9.92 -4.32 -1.47
CA LEU A 37 -10.98 -3.42 -1.05
C LEU A 37 -11.08 -2.23 -2.02
N LYS A 38 -12.22 -2.05 -2.68
CA LYS A 38 -12.53 -0.84 -3.44
C LYS A 38 -13.20 0.17 -2.52
N LEU A 39 -12.54 1.30 -2.27
CA LEU A 39 -13.02 2.35 -1.37
C LEU A 39 -13.02 3.70 -2.09
N GLU A 40 -14.12 4.44 -1.97
CA GLU A 40 -14.17 5.86 -2.30
C GLU A 40 -13.66 6.67 -1.09
N ILE A 41 -12.73 7.58 -1.33
CA ILE A 41 -12.16 8.47 -0.30
C ILE A 41 -12.23 9.91 -0.78
N TYR A 42 -12.40 10.85 0.15
CA TYR A 42 -12.42 12.28 -0.14
C TYR A 42 -11.00 12.88 -0.11
N GLY A 43 -10.86 14.09 -0.66
CA GLY A 43 -9.55 14.75 -0.82
C GLY A 43 -8.74 14.87 0.48
N GLY A 44 -9.39 15.18 1.61
CA GLY A 44 -8.71 15.23 2.92
C GLY A 44 -8.10 13.88 3.31
N THR A 45 -8.88 12.80 3.19
CA THR A 45 -8.42 11.44 3.48
C THR A 45 -7.24 11.01 2.60
N ARG A 46 -7.18 11.48 1.34
CA ARG A 46 -6.02 11.22 0.48
C ARG A 46 -4.75 11.88 1.00
N ALA A 47 -4.83 13.14 1.43
CA ALA A 47 -3.69 13.86 2.00
C ALA A 47 -3.21 13.21 3.31
N ASP A 48 -4.15 12.77 4.16
CA ASP A 48 -3.83 12.06 5.40
C ASP A 48 -3.14 10.72 5.11
N LEU A 49 -3.60 9.98 4.10
CA LEU A 49 -2.97 8.73 3.69
C LEU A 49 -1.54 8.95 3.21
N ASP A 50 -1.29 9.98 2.39
CA ASP A 50 0.05 10.32 1.93
C ASP A 50 0.95 10.74 3.11
N LEU A 51 0.41 11.48 4.10
CA LEU A 51 1.11 11.84 5.33
C LEU A 51 1.50 10.58 6.13
N VAL A 52 0.55 9.69 6.43
CA VAL A 52 0.80 8.44 7.16
C VAL A 52 1.84 7.60 6.42
N ARG A 53 1.73 7.50 5.08
CA ARG A 53 2.69 6.77 4.25
C ARG A 53 4.10 7.32 4.41
N SER A 54 4.25 8.64 4.32
CA SER A 54 5.55 9.32 4.45
C SER A 54 6.17 9.16 5.85
N ARG A 55 5.36 9.26 6.91
CA ARG A 55 5.83 9.18 8.31
C ARG A 55 6.13 7.75 8.75
N GLY A 56 5.36 6.79 8.25
CA GLY A 56 5.57 5.38 8.51
C GLY A 56 6.65 4.73 7.64
N GLY A 57 7.14 5.43 6.61
CA GLY A 57 8.13 4.90 5.68
C GLY A 57 7.59 3.79 4.77
N PHE A 58 6.28 3.78 4.51
CA PHE A 58 5.62 2.75 3.71
C PHE A 58 5.79 3.03 2.21
N GLU A 59 5.97 1.98 1.41
CA GLU A 59 6.07 2.12 -0.04
C GLU A 59 4.68 2.10 -0.71
N GLU A 60 3.72 1.41 -0.11
CA GLU A 60 2.39 1.19 -0.66
C GLU A 60 1.29 1.72 0.27
N ASP A 61 0.29 2.38 -0.31
CA ASP A 61 -0.91 2.84 0.40
C ASP A 61 -1.62 1.68 1.13
N ALA A 62 -1.62 0.49 0.52
CA ALA A 62 -2.23 -0.71 1.09
C ALA A 62 -1.52 -1.18 2.37
N GLU A 63 -0.20 -1.04 2.46
CA GLU A 63 0.57 -1.38 3.64
C GLU A 63 0.23 -0.42 4.79
N ALA A 64 0.23 0.89 4.51
CA ALA A 64 -0.14 1.92 5.47
C ALA A 64 -1.54 1.69 6.05
N LEU A 65 -2.53 1.42 5.19
CA LEU A 65 -3.90 1.14 5.60
C LEU A 65 -4.01 -0.15 6.41
N THR A 66 -3.36 -1.23 5.97
CA THR A 66 -3.41 -2.53 6.66
C THR A 66 -2.87 -2.41 8.08
N LEU A 67 -1.69 -1.79 8.25
CA LEU A 67 -1.07 -1.65 9.57
C LEU A 67 -1.82 -0.65 10.45
N GLY A 68 -2.30 0.47 9.89
CA GLY A 68 -3.12 1.44 10.61
C GLY A 68 -4.42 0.82 11.14
N ILE A 69 -5.15 0.07 10.31
CA ILE A 69 -6.39 -0.61 10.73
C ILE A 69 -6.10 -1.67 11.79
N ARG A 70 -5.03 -2.46 11.64
CA ARG A 70 -4.64 -3.45 12.65
C ARG A 70 -4.29 -2.82 14.00
N TYR A 71 -3.60 -1.68 13.98
CA TYR A 71 -3.31 -0.92 15.19
C TYR A 71 -4.59 -0.41 15.85
N LEU A 72 -5.49 0.23 15.10
CA LEU A 72 -6.77 0.72 15.61
C LEU A 72 -7.64 -0.41 16.16
N ALA A 73 -7.70 -1.55 15.49
CA ALA A 73 -8.42 -2.73 15.97
C ALA A 73 -7.81 -3.27 17.26
N ARG A 74 -6.48 -3.30 17.38
CA ARG A 74 -5.81 -3.71 18.62
C ARG A 74 -6.11 -2.72 19.75
N LEU A 75 -6.03 -1.42 19.48
CA LEU A 75 -6.35 -0.36 20.43
C LEU A 75 -7.79 -0.50 20.94
N ALA A 76 -8.77 -0.67 20.05
CA ALA A 76 -10.16 -0.90 20.42
C ALA A 76 -10.36 -2.13 21.32
N GLN A 77 -9.55 -3.18 21.16
CA GLN A 77 -9.63 -4.39 22.00
C GLN A 77 -8.97 -4.22 23.36
N THR A 78 -7.84 -3.51 23.43
CA THR A 78 -7.04 -3.41 24.66
C THR A 78 -7.33 -2.18 25.49
N ASP A 79 -7.75 -1.09 24.85
CA ASP A 79 -8.06 0.20 25.45
C ASP A 79 -9.20 0.90 24.66
N PRO A 80 -10.45 0.50 24.93
CA PRO A 80 -11.62 1.02 24.22
C PRO A 80 -11.84 2.53 24.41
N ASP A 81 -11.49 3.07 25.58
CA ASP A 81 -11.68 4.49 25.90
C ASP A 81 -10.72 5.37 25.10
N THR A 82 -9.44 4.97 25.01
CA THR A 82 -8.46 5.66 24.16
C THR A 82 -8.84 5.55 22.68
N PHE A 83 -9.34 4.39 22.24
CA PHE A 83 -9.87 4.27 20.88
C PHE A 83 -11.05 5.23 20.63
N ALA A 84 -12.01 5.29 21.54
CA ALA A 84 -13.17 6.19 21.41
C ALA A 84 -12.75 7.67 21.37
N ALA A 85 -11.76 8.06 22.17
CA ALA A 85 -11.19 9.39 22.14
C ALA A 85 -10.48 9.70 20.82
N ALA A 86 -9.70 8.75 20.29
CA ALA A 86 -8.99 8.90 19.01
C ALA A 86 -9.95 8.99 17.80
N MET A 87 -11.09 8.30 17.87
CA MET A 87 -12.11 8.31 16.81
C MET A 87 -13.14 9.44 16.94
N ASN A 88 -12.99 10.32 17.94
CA ASN A 88 -13.89 11.45 18.13
C ASN A 88 -13.65 12.50 17.04
N PRO A 89 -14.64 12.80 16.18
CA PRO A 89 -14.47 13.73 15.05
C PRO A 89 -14.21 15.18 15.48
N ARG A 90 -14.37 15.51 16.77
CA ARG A 90 -14.04 16.84 17.31
C ARG A 90 -12.54 17.06 17.57
N ASN A 91 -11.75 16.00 17.44
CA ASN A 91 -10.30 16.03 17.63
C ASN A 91 -9.51 16.12 16.31
N ALA A 92 -10.21 16.12 15.17
CA ALA A 92 -9.65 16.18 13.82
C ALA A 92 -9.73 17.59 13.24
#